data_AF-A0A958U7T6-F1
#
_entry.id   AF-A0A958U7T6-F1
#
_cell.length_a   1.000
_cell.length_b   1.000
_cell.length_c   1.000
_cell.angle_alpha   90.00
_cell.angle_beta   90.00
_cell.angle_gamma   90.00
#
_symmetry.space_group_name_H-M   'P 1'
#
loop_
_entity.id
_entity.type
_entity.pdbx_description
1 polymer ?
#
loop_
_entity_poly.entity_id
_entity_poly.type
_entity_poly.pdbx_seq_one_letter_code
_entity_poly.pdbx_strand_id
1 'polypeptide(L)'
;TGKHLAPPTMQERVDAERRHLQMAIDWKGEKLGVFETRRHYTNYFKGIPHFKEYRMKMVTSDDATDVFAVFDEVLENFSDFQ
;
A
#
# COMPACT_ATOMS: atom_id res chain seq x y z
N THR A 1 30.01 -9.04 -7.95
CA THR A 1 29.90 -9.06 -6.47
C THR A 1 28.46 -8.75 -6.09
N GLY A 2 27.64 -9.78 -5.87
CA GLY A 2 26.21 -9.61 -5.57
C GLY A 2 25.99 -9.50 -4.06
N LYS A 3 25.85 -8.28 -3.54
CA LYS A 3 25.30 -8.10 -2.19
C LYS A 3 23.79 -8.22 -2.28
N HIS A 4 23.19 -9.16 -1.54
CA HIS A 4 21.76 -9.16 -1.33
C HIS A 4 21.39 -7.90 -0.54
N LEU A 5 20.52 -7.07 -1.12
CA LEU A 5 19.95 -5.94 -0.41
C LEU A 5 18.99 -6.45 0.66
N ALA A 6 18.86 -5.70 1.75
CA ALA A 6 17.83 -5.95 2.75
C ALA A 6 16.44 -5.89 2.08
N PRO A 7 15.46 -6.66 2.59
CA PRO A 7 14.08 -6.47 2.19
C PRO A 7 13.62 -5.03 2.50
N PRO A 8 12.66 -4.49 1.73
CA PRO A 8 12.14 -3.15 1.96
C PRO A 8 11.35 -3.13 3.27
N THR A 9 11.60 -2.09 4.06
CA THR A 9 10.87 -1.77 5.29
C THR A 9 9.38 -1.53 5.04
N MET A 10 8.55 -1.56 6.09
CA MET A 10 7.15 -1.18 5.96
C MET A 10 6.98 0.24 5.39
N GLN A 11 7.80 1.19 5.87
CA GLN A 11 7.77 2.57 5.38
C GLN A 11 8.02 2.64 3.86
N GLU A 12 9.05 1.96 3.36
CA GLU A 12 9.36 1.96 1.93
C GLU A 12 8.25 1.32 1.08
N ARG A 13 7.59 0.28 1.61
CA ARG A 13 6.44 -0.37 0.94
C ARG A 13 5.26 0.58 0.85
N VAL A 14 4.88 1.21 1.97
CA VAL A 14 3.78 2.17 2.04
C VAL A 14 4.07 3.39 1.18
N ASP A 15 5.28 3.94 1.20
CA ASP A 15 5.65 5.10 0.38
C ASP A 15 5.54 4.80 -1.12
N ALA A 16 6.02 3.63 -1.54
CA ALA A 16 5.95 3.20 -2.94
C ALA A 16 4.49 3.01 -3.41
N GLU A 17 3.65 2.44 -2.56
CA GLU A 17 2.23 2.24 -2.85
C GLU A 17 1.43 3.55 -2.81
N ARG A 18 1.64 4.40 -1.80
CA ARG A 18 1.01 5.73 -1.67
C ARG A 18 1.30 6.57 -2.90
N ARG A 19 2.56 6.55 -3.36
CA ARG A 19 2.96 7.21 -4.60
C ARG A 19 2.26 6.61 -5.82
N HIS A 20 2.15 5.28 -5.91
CA HIS A 20 1.46 4.63 -7.02
C HIS A 20 -0.03 5.04 -7.06
N LEU A 21 -0.72 5.02 -5.92
CA LEU A 21 -2.11 5.48 -5.85
C LEU A 21 -2.22 6.95 -6.26
N GLN A 22 -1.40 7.83 -5.70
CA GLN A 22 -1.44 9.26 -6.05
C GLN A 22 -1.23 9.49 -7.56
N MET A 23 -0.23 8.85 -8.17
CA MET A 23 0.01 8.97 -9.61
C MET A 23 -1.17 8.43 -10.45
N ALA A 24 -1.82 7.35 -10.00
CA ALA A 24 -2.99 6.81 -10.69
C ALA A 24 -4.18 7.76 -10.61
N ILE A 25 -4.38 8.42 -9.47
CA ILE A 25 -5.40 9.46 -9.26
C ILE A 25 -5.09 10.68 -10.14
N ASP A 26 -3.86 11.19 -10.10
CA ASP A 26 -3.45 12.36 -10.87
C ASP A 26 -3.63 12.14 -12.38
N TRP A 27 -3.40 10.91 -12.86
CA TRP A 27 -3.53 10.56 -14.27
C TRP A 27 -4.98 10.30 -14.69
N LYS A 28 -5.72 9.48 -13.92
CA LYS A 28 -7.00 8.89 -14.36
C LYS A 28 -8.21 9.44 -13.63
N GLY A 29 -8.01 10.32 -12.66
CA GLY A 29 -9.01 10.72 -11.69
C GLY A 29 -9.20 9.67 -10.59
N GLU A 30 -9.81 10.10 -9.49
CA GLU A 30 -9.88 9.36 -8.24
C GLU A 30 -10.49 7.96 -8.39
N LYS A 31 -11.69 7.85 -8.98
CA LYS A 31 -12.40 6.59 -9.11
C LYS A 31 -11.60 5.52 -9.84
N LEU A 32 -11.03 5.86 -11.00
CA LEU A 32 -10.21 4.92 -11.76
C LEU A 32 -8.88 4.66 -11.06
N GLY A 33 -8.26 5.68 -10.48
CA GLY A 33 -7.02 5.56 -9.71
C GLY A 33 -7.15 4.52 -8.60
N VAL A 34 -8.15 4.67 -7.74
CA VAL A 34 -8.45 3.74 -6.64
C VAL A 34 -8.76 2.34 -7.16
N PHE A 35 -9.64 2.20 -8.15
CA PHE A 35 -10.13 0.89 -8.58
C PHE A 35 -9.03 0.07 -9.25
N GLU A 36 -8.19 0.71 -10.06
CA GLU A 36 -7.11 0.02 -10.75
C GLU A 36 -5.94 -0.35 -9.83
N THR A 37 -5.70 0.40 -8.75
CA THR A 37 -4.60 0.13 -7.80
C THR A 37 -4.88 -1.06 -6.90
N ARG A 38 -6.15 -1.42 -6.64
CA ARG A 38 -6.57 -2.52 -5.73
C ARG A 38 -5.81 -3.83 -5.91
N ARG A 39 -5.57 -4.25 -7.15
CA ARG A 39 -4.87 -5.50 -7.46
C ARG A 39 -3.40 -5.51 -7.03
N HIS A 40 -2.81 -4.33 -6.83
CA HIS A 40 -1.38 -4.18 -6.54
C HIS A 40 -1.06 -4.27 -5.04
N TYR A 41 -2.03 -4.06 -4.16
CA TYR A 41 -1.83 -4.06 -2.70
C TYR A 41 -1.27 -5.40 -2.18
N THR A 42 -1.68 -6.51 -2.80
CA THR A 42 -1.11 -7.83 -2.49
C THR A 42 0.39 -7.92 -2.76
N ASN A 43 0.91 -7.19 -3.75
CA ASN A 43 2.33 -7.23 -4.11
C ASN A 43 3.18 -6.40 -3.13
N TYR A 44 2.70 -5.21 -2.74
CA TYR A 44 3.39 -4.35 -1.77
C TYR A 44 3.47 -5.03 -0.40
N PHE A 45 2.39 -5.68 0.01
CA PHE A 45 2.24 -6.24 1.35
C PHE A 45 2.33 -7.77 1.42
N LYS A 46 3.02 -8.38 0.46
CA LYS A 46 3.21 -9.83 0.45
C LYS A 46 4.08 -10.27 1.62
N GLY A 47 3.62 -11.30 2.33
CA GLY A 47 4.40 -11.98 3.38
C GLY A 47 4.31 -11.34 4.76
N ILE A 48 3.49 -10.32 4.94
CA ILE A 48 3.27 -9.68 6.25
C ILE A 48 2.22 -10.48 7.03
N PRO A 49 2.56 -11.02 8.20
CA PRO A 49 1.60 -11.69 9.07
C PRO A 49 0.48 -10.76 9.51
N HIS A 50 -0.72 -11.28 9.72
CA HIS A 50 -1.88 -10.52 10.22
C HIS A 50 -2.33 -9.32 9.35
N PHE A 51 -1.83 -9.19 8.11
CA PHE A 51 -2.14 -8.06 7.23
C PHE A 51 -3.50 -8.14 6.50
N LYS A 52 -4.23 -9.26 6.66
CA LYS A 52 -5.46 -9.53 5.88
C LYS A 52 -6.49 -8.40 6.04
N GLU A 53 -6.68 -7.88 7.25
CA GLU A 53 -7.70 -6.86 7.53
C GLU A 53 -7.40 -5.53 6.83
N TYR A 54 -6.16 -5.04 6.89
CA TYR A 54 -5.72 -3.80 6.23
C TYR A 54 -5.88 -3.92 4.71
N ARG A 55 -5.41 -5.02 4.13
CA ARG A 55 -5.60 -5.26 2.69
C ARG A 55 -7.07 -5.29 2.31
N MET A 56 -7.93 -5.92 3.13
CA MET A 56 -9.38 -5.94 2.87
C MET A 56 -9.95 -4.52 2.84
N LYS A 57 -9.64 -3.68 3.82
CA LYS A 57 -10.06 -2.26 3.82
C LYS A 57 -9.65 -1.57 2.51
N MET A 58 -8.38 -1.66 2.13
CA MET A 58 -7.86 -1.03 0.91
C MET A 58 -8.57 -1.51 -0.37
N VAL A 59 -8.83 -2.82 -0.53
CA VAL A 59 -9.46 -3.35 -1.75
C VAL A 59 -10.97 -3.14 -1.82
N THR A 60 -11.61 -2.78 -0.70
CA THR A 60 -13.06 -2.52 -0.65
C THR A 60 -13.41 -1.03 -0.60
N SER A 61 -12.47 -0.15 -0.24
CA SER A 61 -12.70 1.31 -0.21
C SER A 61 -12.86 1.89 -1.61
N ASP A 62 -13.92 2.67 -1.82
CA ASP A 62 -14.19 3.39 -3.07
C ASP A 62 -13.52 4.78 -3.12
N ASP A 63 -13.18 5.35 -1.96
CA ASP A 63 -12.61 6.69 -1.82
C ASP A 63 -11.10 6.64 -1.52
N ALA A 64 -10.31 7.54 -2.13
CA ALA A 64 -8.87 7.55 -1.94
C ALA A 64 -8.47 7.93 -0.52
N THR A 65 -9.25 8.83 0.11
CA THR A 65 -9.03 9.27 1.49
C THR A 65 -9.03 8.10 2.47
N ASP A 66 -9.96 7.17 2.31
CA ASP A 66 -10.03 5.97 3.15
C ASP A 66 -8.82 5.07 2.94
N VAL A 67 -8.38 4.89 1.69
CA VAL A 67 -7.18 4.09 1.40
C VAL A 67 -5.94 4.72 2.02
N PHE A 68 -5.78 6.05 1.91
CA PHE A 68 -4.66 6.76 2.53
C PHE A 68 -4.69 6.66 4.05
N ALA A 69 -5.87 6.70 4.68
CA ALA A 69 -5.98 6.48 6.12
C ALA A 69 -5.54 5.07 6.53
N VAL A 70 -5.84 4.04 5.74
CA VAL A 70 -5.35 2.68 6.01
C VAL A 70 -3.83 2.59 5.88
N PHE A 71 -3.21 3.36 4.99
CA PHE A 71 -1.74 3.41 4.94
C PHE A 71 -1.14 4.00 6.22
N ASP A 72 -1.77 5.01 6.80
CA ASP A 72 -1.35 5.58 8.08
C ASP A 72 -1.51 4.56 9.22
N GLU A 73 -2.66 3.87 9.28
CA GLU A 73 -2.87 2.76 10.23
C GLU A 73 -1.80 1.67 10.10
N VAL A 74 -1.41 1.31 8.86
CA VAL A 74 -0.37 0.31 8.60
C VAL A 74 0.98 0.78 9.14
N LEU A 75 1.35 2.05 8.92
CA LEU A 75 2.61 2.60 9.43
C LEU A 75 2.64 2.60 10.96
N GLU A 76 1.53 2.88 11.62
CA GLU A 76 1.44 2.83 13.08
C GLU A 76 1.61 1.40 13.62
N ASN A 77 0.89 0.44 13.04
CA ASN A 77 0.81 -0.93 13.55
C ASN A 77 1.97 -1.85 13.12
N PHE A 78 2.70 -1.48 12.06
CA PHE A 78 3.78 -2.28 11.49
C PHE A 78 5.10 -1.50 11.34
N SER A 79 5.29 -0.43 12.11
CA SER A 79 6.52 0.40 12.10
C SER A 79 7.80 -0.41 12.29
N ASP A 80 7.76 -1.46 13.12
CA ASP A 80 8.90 -2.35 13.40
C ASP A 80 9.08 -3.50 12.39
N PHE A 81 8.21 -3.61 11.37
CA PHE A 81 8.27 -4.70 10.39
C PHE A 81 9.25 -4.40 9.24
N GLN A 82 10.12 -5.38 8.94
CA GLN A 82 11.13 -5.34 7.87
C GLN A 82 10.96 -6.48 6.86
#